data_AF-A0A220UR35-F1
#
_entry.id   AF-A0A220UR35-F1
#
_cell.length_a   1.000
_cell.length_b   1.000
_cell.length_c   1.000
_cell.angle_alpha   90.00
_cell.angle_beta   90.00
_cell.angle_gamma   90.00
#
_symmetry.space_group_name_H-M   'P 1'
#
loop_
_entity.id
_entity.type
_entity.pdbx_description
1 polymer ?
#
loop_
_entity_poly.entity_id
_entity_poly.type
_entity_poly.pdbx_seq_one_letter_code
_entity_poly.pdbx_strand_id
1 'polypeptide(L)' 'MSDNLLTVDEVCKLLDKSPATIKRYARENLLSSVKDGEELRFPEEEVKRYLAFSQRLGR' A
#
# COMPACT_ATOMS: atom_id res chain seq x y z
N MET A 1 7.90 16.69 3.40
CA MET A 1 7.49 15.27 3.42
C MET A 1 6.41 15.19 2.37
N SER A 2 6.62 14.46 1.27
CA SER A 2 5.66 14.47 0.17
C SER A 2 4.41 13.69 0.59
N ASP A 3 3.27 14.38 0.70
CA ASP A 3 1.94 13.80 0.96
C ASP A 3 1.40 13.09 -0.29
N ASN A 4 2.23 12.26 -0.92
CA ASN A 4 1.85 11.53 -2.11
C ASN A 4 1.00 10.32 -1.71
N LEU A 5 -0.27 10.38 -2.12
CA LEU A 5 -1.26 9.34 -1.89
C LEU A 5 -1.46 8.53 -3.17
N LEU A 6 -1.07 7.27 -3.12
CA LEU A 6 -1.21 6.31 -4.20
C LEU A 6 -2.60 5.67 -4.20
N THR A 7 -3.08 5.38 -5.39
CA THR A 7 -4.27 4.56 -5.62
C THR A 7 -3.98 3.08 -5.41
N VAL A 8 -5.04 2.28 -5.24
CA VAL A 8 -4.92 0.81 -5.17
C VAL A 8 -4.12 0.26 -6.36
N ASP A 9 -4.36 0.76 -7.57
CA ASP A 9 -3.71 0.26 -8.80
C ASP A 9 -2.20 0.56 -8.82
N GLU A 10 -1.79 1.73 -8.35
CA GLU A 10 -0.37 2.08 -8.22
C GLU A 10 0.32 1.21 -7.17
N VAL A 11 -0.32 0.98 -6.03
CA VAL A 11 0.20 0.08 -4.99
C VAL A 11 0.29 -1.36 -5.50
N CYS A 12 -0.67 -1.83 -6.29
CA CYS A 12 -0.63 -3.15 -6.89
C CYS A 12 0.60 -3.33 -7.78
N LYS A 13 0.94 -2.32 -8.59
CA LYS A 13 2.14 -2.32 -9.43
C LYS A 13 3.43 -2.29 -8.61
N LEU A 14 3.46 -1.53 -7.51
CA LEU A 14 4.66 -1.40 -6.65
C LEU A 14 4.95 -2.66 -5.84
N LEU A 15 3.90 -3.29 -5.29
CA LEU A 15 4.04 -4.47 -4.44
C LEU A 15 3.95 -5.78 -5.23
N ASP A 16 3.65 -5.70 -6.53
CA ASP A 16 3.38 -6.85 -7.41
C ASP A 16 2.34 -7.80 -6.77
N LYS A 17 1.17 -7.24 -6.45
CA LYS A 17 0.06 -7.94 -5.77
C LYS A 17 -1.27 -7.57 -6.40
N SER A 18 -2.25 -8.46 -6.25
CA SER A 18 -3.61 -8.21 -6.74
C SER A 18 -4.32 -7.11 -5.94
N PRO A 19 -5.29 -6.38 -6.53
CA PRO A 19 -6.12 -5.41 -5.82
C PRO A 19 -6.85 -6.00 -4.62
N ALA A 20 -7.27 -7.27 -4.71
CA ALA A 20 -7.91 -7.97 -3.60
C ALA A 20 -6.96 -8.13 -2.40
N THR A 21 -5.68 -8.42 -2.66
CA THR A 21 -4.63 -8.52 -1.66
C THR A 21 -4.34 -7.16 -1.01
N ILE A 22 -4.18 -6.09 -1.80
CA ILE A 22 -3.94 -4.75 -1.26
C ILE A 22 -5.11 -4.28 -0.40
N LYS A 23 -6.35 -4.49 -0.84
CA LYS A 23 -7.55 -4.23 -0.03
C LYS A 23 -7.63 -5.10 1.23
N ARG A 24 -7.06 -6.30 1.21
CA ARG A 24 -6.96 -7.16 2.41
C ARG A 24 -5.94 -6.58 3.38
N TYR A 25 -4.78 -6.15 2.90
CA TYR A 25 -3.74 -5.54 3.74
C TYR A 25 -4.24 -4.27 4.44
N ALA A 26 -5.01 -3.45 3.73
CA ALA A 26 -5.67 -2.30 4.33
C ALA A 26 -6.66 -2.69 5.45
N ARG A 27 -7.46 -3.74 5.23
CA ARG A 27 -8.43 -4.26 6.23
C ARG A 27 -7.76 -4.92 7.43
N GLU A 28 -6.61 -5.57 7.21
CA GLU A 28 -5.82 -6.25 8.24
C GLU A 28 -4.82 -5.30 8.95
N ASN A 29 -4.86 -3.99 8.66
CA ASN A 29 -3.91 -2.99 9.17
C ASN A 29 -2.43 -3.33 8.88
N LEU A 30 -2.15 -4.09 7.82
CA LEU A 30 -0.79 -4.41 7.36
C LEU A 30 -0.17 -3.27 6.55
N LEU A 31 -1.02 -2.42 5.97
CA LEU A 31 -0.63 -1.27 5.17
C LEU A 31 -1.61 -0.14 5.47
N SER A 32 -1.12 1.01 5.95
CA SER A 32 -2.03 2.12 6.24
C SER A 32 -2.67 2.63 4.98
N SER A 33 -3.94 2.94 5.11
CA SER A 33 -4.76 3.52 4.06
C SER A 33 -5.50 4.72 4.60
N VAL A 34 -5.67 5.71 3.74
CA VAL A 34 -6.48 6.90 3.98
C VAL A 34 -7.70 6.79 3.09
N LYS A 35 -8.89 6.98 3.66
CA LYS A 35 -10.10 7.17 2.86
C LYS A 35 -10.12 8.61 2.37
N ASP A 36 -10.08 8.78 1.06
CA ASP A 36 -10.25 10.07 0.40
C ASP A 36 -11.60 10.04 -0.33
N GLY A 37 -12.65 10.49 0.36
CA GLY A 37 -14.04 10.32 -0.08
C GLY A 37 -14.46 8.85 -0.15
N GLU A 38 -14.76 8.38 -1.36
CA GLU A 38 -15.14 6.98 -1.63
C GLU A 38 -13.93 6.10 -2.03
N GLU A 39 -12.77 6.71 -2.28
CA GLU A 39 -11.58 6.01 -2.74
C GLU A 39 -10.64 5.66 -1.58
N LEU A 40 -9.97 4.51 -1.72
CA LEU A 40 -8.93 4.08 -0.80
C LEU A 40 -7.57 4.51 -1.35
N ARG A 41 -6.89 5.37 -0.60
CA ARG A 41 -5.57 5.90 -0.92
C ARG A 41 -4.53 5.37 0.05
N PHE A 42 -3.27 5.30 -0.38
CA PHE A 42 -2.17 4.74 0.39
C PHE A 42 -0.99 5.71 0.40
N PRO A 43 -0.42 6.06 1.57
CA PRO A 43 0.78 6.89 1.63
C PRO A 43 1.95 6.21 0.92
N GLU A 44 2.53 6.87 -0.09
CA GLU A 44 3.62 6.34 -0.91
C GLU A 44 4.81 5.86 -0.05
N GLU A 45 5.20 6.67 0.94
CA GLU A 45 6.31 6.38 1.85
C GLU A 45 6.07 5.09 2.64
N GLU A 46 4.83 4.82 3.02
CA GLU A 46 4.50 3.61 3.76
C GLU A 46 4.52 2.37 2.88
N VAL A 47 3.99 2.48 1.66
CA VAL A 47 4.06 1.42 0.65
C VAL A 47 5.52 1.05 0.36
N LYS A 48 6.40 2.04 0.20
CA LYS A 48 7.85 1.81 0.03
C LYS A 48 8.49 1.17 1.26
N ARG A 49 8.14 1.63 2.47
CA ARG A 49 8.61 0.99 3.72
C ARG A 49 8.20 -0.47 3.76
N TYR A 50 6.92 -0.77 3.50
CA TYR A 50 6.42 -2.14 3.46
C TYR A 50 7.17 -2.98 2.42
N LEU A 51 7.38 -2.45 1.21
CA LEU A 51 8.16 -3.12 0.17
C LEU A 51 9.56 -3.47 0.66
N ALA A 52 10.29 -2.50 1.23
CA ALA A 52 11.62 -2.71 1.78
C ALA A 52 11.63 -3.74 2.92
N PHE A 53 10.62 -3.72 3.81
CA PHE A 53 10.47 -4.73 4.85
C PHE A 53 10.21 -6.13 4.27
N SER A 54 9.31 -6.24 3.29
CA SER A 54 8.98 -7.52 2.64
C SER A 54 10.18 -8.14 1.92
N GLN A 55 11.00 -7.31 1.27
CA GLN A 55 12.27 -7.74 0.65
C GLN A 55 13.31 -8.16 1.69
N ARG A 56 13.31 -7.54 2.87
CA ARG A 56 14.27 -7.85 3.95
C ARG A 56 13.88 -9.08 4.76
N LEU A 57 12.58 -9.35 4.93
CA LEU A 57 12.06 -10.53 5.63
C LEU A 57 11.96 -11.77 4.72
N GLY A 58 11.96 -11.60 3.40
CA GLY A 58 11.74 -12.66 2.43
C GLY A 58 13.02 -13.15 1.76
N ARG A 59 13.58 -14.23 2.30
CA ARG A 59 14.01 -15.37 1.50
C ARG A 59 13.13 -16.57 1.88
#